data_AF-A0A383D1J2-F1
#
_entry.id   AF-A0A383D1J2-F1
#
_cell.length_a   1.000
_cell.length_b   1.000
_cell.length_c   1.000
_cell.angle_alpha   90.00
_cell.angle_beta   90.00
_cell.angle_gamma   90.00
#
_symmetry.space_group_name_H-M   'P 1'
#
loop_
_entity.id
_entity.type
_entity.pdbx_description
1 polymer ?
#
loop_
_entity_poly.entity_id
_entity_poly.type
_entity_poly.pdbx_seq_one_letter_code
_entity_poly.pdbx_strand_id
1 'polypeptide(L)' 'VGTIGIADHDKVSLSNIHRQPLYSSKDVGKFKVNVLKEKIKLINPLIKIKIFKKKITD' A
#
# COMPACT_ATOMS: atom_id res chain seq x y z
N VAL A 1 -9.93 -15.55 1.67
CA VAL A 1 -10.26 -14.09 1.66
C VAL A 1 -10.26 -13.59 0.21
N GLY A 2 -11.30 -12.88 -0.24
CA GLY A 2 -11.44 -12.44 -1.65
C GLY A 2 -11.35 -10.94 -1.91
N THR A 3 -11.40 -10.10 -0.88
CA THR A 3 -11.33 -8.63 -1.00
C THR A 3 -10.52 -8.03 0.14
N ILE A 4 -9.65 -7.07 -0.16
CA ILE A 4 -8.84 -6.33 0.82
C ILE A 4 -9.13 -4.83 0.67
N GLY A 5 -9.45 -4.18 1.79
CA GLY A 5 -9.52 -2.71 1.90
C GLY A 5 -8.25 -2.16 2.53
N ILE A 6 -7.66 -1.12 1.96
CA ILE A 6 -6.47 -0.44 2.48
C ILE A 6 -6.78 1.04 2.62
N ALA A 7 -6.68 1.57 3.83
CA ALA A 7 -6.89 2.99 4.11
C ALA A 7 -5.61 3.58 4.70
N ASP A 8 -4.93 4.44 3.93
CA ASP A 8 -3.73 5.15 4.35
C ASP A 8 -3.57 6.40 3.47
N HIS A 9 -3.20 7.53 4.08
CA HIS A 9 -2.95 8.79 3.37
C HIS A 9 -1.45 9.08 3.17
N ASP A 10 -0.58 8.32 3.82
CA ASP A 10 0.84 8.57 3.83
C ASP A 10 1.51 8.19 2.51
N LYS A 11 2.64 8.87 2.27
CA LYS A 11 3.62 8.46 1.27
C LYS A 11 4.65 7.53 1.90
N VAL A 12 5.25 6.69 1.07
CA VAL A 12 6.37 5.84 1.48
C VAL A 12 7.55 6.75 1.83
N SER A 13 8.08 6.60 3.04
CA SER A 13 9.33 7.22 3.47
C SER A 13 10.48 6.20 3.47
N LEU A 14 11.72 6.69 3.48
CA LEU A 14 12.91 5.83 3.60
C LEU A 14 12.87 4.99 4.88
N SER A 15 12.38 5.57 5.99
CA SER A 15 12.21 4.85 7.26
C SER A 15 11.19 3.71 7.19
N ASN A 16 10.26 3.73 6.22
CA ASN A 16 9.33 2.62 6.01
C ASN A 16 10.03 1.40 5.39
N ILE A 17 11.04 1.57 4.54
CA ILE A 17 11.72 0.47 3.85
C ILE A 17 12.36 -0.51 4.84
N HIS A 18 12.94 0.02 5.92
CA HIS A 18 13.59 -0.81 6.95
C HIS A 18 12.62 -1.69 7.75
N ARG A 19 11.32 -1.37 7.78
CA ARG A 19 10.31 -2.07 8.61
C ARG A 19 9.15 -2.67 7.82
N GLN A 20 8.95 -2.26 6.57
CA GLN A 20 7.81 -2.62 5.73
C GLN A 20 8.34 -3.19 4.39
N PRO A 21 8.57 -4.51 4.31
CA PRO A 21 9.29 -5.14 3.19
C PRO A 21 8.56 -5.06 1.85
N LEU A 22 7.28 -4.67 1.84
CA LEU A 22 6.50 -4.45 0.62
C LEU A 22 6.92 -3.18 -0.14
N TYR A 23 7.69 -2.29 0.48
CA TYR A 23 8.21 -1.08 -0.13
C TYR A 23 9.68 -1.20 -0.48
N SER A 24 10.08 -0.52 -1.56
CA SER A 24 11.47 -0.41 -2.00
C SER A 24 11.92 1.04 -2.08
N SER A 25 13.22 1.28 -2.23
CA SER A 25 13.78 2.64 -2.40
C SER A 25 13.19 3.37 -3.61
N LYS A 26 12.72 2.63 -4.63
CA LYS A 26 12.06 3.18 -5.82
C LYS A 26 10.63 3.66 -5.57
N ASP A 27 10.07 3.33 -4.40
CA ASP A 27 8.70 3.64 -4.03
C ASP A 27 8.59 4.85 -3.10
N VAL A 28 9.72 5.35 -2.60
CA VAL A 28 9.79 6.55 -1.76
C VAL A 28 9.11 7.72 -2.46
N GLY A 29 8.24 8.43 -1.75
CA GLY A 29 7.45 9.56 -2.26
C GLY A 29 6.14 9.17 -2.95
N LYS A 30 5.91 7.90 -3.27
CA LYS A 30 4.61 7.40 -3.76
C LYS A 30 3.66 7.15 -2.60
N PHE A 31 2.35 7.20 -2.85
CA PHE A 31 1.36 6.84 -1.85
C PHE A 31 1.46 5.36 -1.48
N LYS A 32 1.50 5.06 -0.18
CA LYS A 32 1.57 3.70 0.36
C LYS A 32 0.49 2.79 -0.21
N VAL A 33 -0.76 3.26 -0.22
CA VAL A 33 -1.91 2.51 -0.75
C VAL A 33 -1.76 2.13 -2.22
N ASN A 34 -1.15 2.99 -3.04
CA ASN A 34 -0.94 2.71 -4.45
C ASN A 34 0.11 1.61 -4.62
N VAL A 35 1.23 1.73 -3.91
CA VAL A 35 2.32 0.74 -3.99
C VAL A 35 1.83 -0.61 -3.48
N LEU A 36 1.11 -0.65 -2.36
CA LEU A 36 0.52 -1.88 -1.83
C LEU A 36 -0.44 -2.54 -2.83
N LYS A 37 -1.31 -1.76 -3.48
CA LYS A 37 -2.24 -2.29 -4.49
C LYS A 37 -1.50 -3.00 -5.62
N GLU A 38 -0.45 -2.38 -6.15
CA GLU A 38 0.37 -2.99 -7.21
C GLU A 38 1.07 -4.26 -6.72
N LYS A 39 1.70 -4.21 -5.55
CA LYS A 39 2.43 -5.35 -4.98
C LYS A 39 1.51 -6.55 -4.69
N ILE A 40 0.35 -6.31 -4.10
CA ILE A 40 -0.61 -7.37 -3.77
C ILE A 40 -1.20 -7.97 -5.06
N LYS A 41 -1.44 -7.16 -6.10
CA LYS A 41 -1.88 -7.68 -7.41
C LYS A 41 -0.84 -8.58 -8.08
N LEU A 42 0.45 -8.30 -7.89
CA LEU A 42 1.52 -9.18 -8.39
C LEU A 42 1.52 -10.54 -7.67
N ILE A 43 1.18 -10.56 -6.38
CA ILE A 43 1.10 -11.78 -5.57
C ILE A 43 -0.15 -12.59 -5.93
N ASN A 44 -1.30 -11.93 -6.02
CA ASN A 44 -2.57 -12.56 -6.38
C ASN A 44 -3.39 -11.65 -7.30
N PRO A 45 -3.36 -11.88 -8.62
CA PRO A 45 -4.09 -11.06 -9.58
C PRO A 45 -5.61 -11.09 -9.40
N LEU A 46 -6.16 -12.15 -8.80
CA LEU A 46 -7.60 -12.35 -8.63
C LEU A 46 -8.17 -11.58 -7.43
N ILE A 47 -7.31 -11.00 -6.60
CA ILE A 47 -7.75 -10.32 -5.39
C ILE A 47 -8.35 -8.95 -5.70
N LYS A 48 -9.51 -8.66 -5.10
CA LYS A 48 -10.14 -7.35 -5.23
C LYS A 48 -9.55 -6.41 -4.17
N ILE A 49 -8.87 -5.35 -4.62
CA ILE A 49 -8.28 -4.35 -3.72
C ILE A 49 -9.03 -3.04 -3.83
N LYS A 50 -9.52 -2.53 -2.70
CA LYS A 50 -10.08 -1.18 -2.56
C LYS A 50 -9.10 -0.31 -1.77
N ILE A 51 -8.68 0.80 -2.35
CA ILE A 51 -7.78 1.76 -1.71
C ILE A 51 -8.54 3.02 -1.31
N PHE A 52 -8.25 3.53 -0.12
CA PHE A 52 -8.83 4.74 0.41
C PHE A 52 -7.69 5.68 0.83
N LYS A 53 -7.52 6.78 0.09
CA LYS A 53 -6.56 7.84 0.41
C LYS A 53 -7.16 8.80 1.44
N LYS A 54 -7.62 8.28 2.56
CA LYS A 54 -8.23 9.07 3.62
C LYS A 54 -7.61 8.68 4.95
N LYS A 55 -7.41 9.69 5.80
CA LYS A 55 -7.18 9.44 7.21
C LYS A 55 -8.48 8.87 7.78
N ILE A 56 -8.38 7.73 8.44
CA ILE A 56 -9.47 7.29 9.30
C ILE A 56 -9.40 8.20 10.52
N THR A 57 -10.47 8.97 10.70
CA THR A 57 -10.71 9.80 11.89
C THR A 57 -11.84 9.15 12.67
N ASP A 58 -11.73 9.15 13.99
CA ASP A 58 -12.80 8.72 14.90
C ASP A 58 -13.99 9.68 14.89
#